data_AF-A0A942F2L0-F1
#
_entry.id   AF-A0A942F2L0-F1
#
_cell.length_a   1.000
_cell.length_b   1.000
_cell.length_c   1.000
_cell.angle_alpha   90.00
_cell.angle_beta   90.00
_cell.angle_gamma   90.00
#
_symmetry.space_group_name_H-M   'P 1'
#
loop_
_entity.id
_entity.type
_entity.pdbx_description
1 polymer ?
#
loop_
_entity_poly.entity_id
_entity_poly.type
_entity_poly.pdbx_seq_one_letter_code
_entity_poly.pdbx_strand_id
1 'polypeptide(L)'
;MRDVSQKMGIREGMRAFFGNAPQSALDAINLPTLNIASQLRGQFDYIHVFTITQAEMDDLFPKLKRHLKPTGMLWISRPKNKKLKITMALPS
;
A
#
# COMPACT_ATOMS: atom_id res chain seq x y z
N MET A 1 -18.15 -1.98 16.57
CA MET A 1 -16.69 -1.72 16.49
C MET A 1 -16.45 -1.00 15.17
N ARG A 2 -15.80 0.17 15.17
CA ARG A 2 -15.54 0.91 13.91
C ARG A 2 -14.25 0.39 13.31
N ASP A 3 -14.38 -0.17 12.12
CA ASP A 3 -13.28 -0.81 11.41
C ASP A 3 -12.20 0.22 11.00
N VAL A 4 -10.93 -0.21 10.91
CA VAL A 4 -9.80 0.69 10.61
C VAL A 4 -10.00 1.33 9.23
N SER A 5 -10.56 0.57 8.31
CA SER A 5 -10.99 1.03 6.99
C SER A 5 -12.02 2.16 7.03
N GLN A 6 -13.05 2.06 7.87
CA GLN A 6 -14.03 3.14 8.07
C GLN A 6 -13.39 4.41 8.65
N LYS A 7 -12.41 4.26 9.55
CA LYS A 7 -11.64 5.40 10.09
C LYS A 7 -10.74 6.05 9.04
N MET A 8 -10.24 5.27 8.08
CA MET A 8 -9.40 5.73 6.98
C MET A 8 -10.22 6.35 5.83
N GLY A 9 -11.55 6.43 5.95
CA GLY A 9 -12.43 6.96 4.91
C GLY A 9 -12.64 6.02 3.72
N ILE A 10 -12.28 4.75 3.88
CA ILE A 10 -12.43 3.71 2.87
C ILE A 10 -13.89 3.24 2.88
N ARG A 11 -14.56 3.35 1.72
CA ARG A 11 -15.94 2.90 1.49
C ARG A 11 -15.97 1.64 0.65
N GLU A 12 -16.97 0.80 0.89
CA GLU A 12 -17.25 -0.37 0.05
C GLU A 12 -17.53 0.05 -1.40
N GLY A 13 -17.07 -0.76 -2.35
CA GLY A 13 -17.19 -0.49 -3.78
C GLY A 13 -16.16 0.51 -4.34
N MET A 14 -15.29 1.10 -3.51
CA MET A 14 -14.17 1.90 -4.02
C MET A 14 -13.18 1.04 -4.78
N ARG A 15 -12.60 1.61 -5.84
CA ARG A 15 -11.55 0.96 -6.62
C ARG A 15 -10.21 1.14 -5.93
N ALA A 16 -9.69 0.05 -5.39
CA ALA A 16 -8.41 0.01 -4.72
C ALA A 16 -7.37 -0.73 -5.57
N PHE A 17 -6.13 -0.27 -5.55
CA PHE A 17 -5.00 -0.98 -6.14
C PHE A 17 -3.95 -1.25 -5.07
N PHE A 18 -3.59 -2.52 -4.88
CA PHE A 18 -2.58 -2.93 -3.92
C PHE A 18 -1.37 -3.51 -4.66
N GLY A 19 -0.27 -2.75 -4.72
CA GLY A 19 0.97 -3.18 -5.37
C GLY A 19 1.91 -3.82 -4.35
N ASN A 20 2.35 -5.07 -4.58
CA ASN A 20 3.25 -5.81 -3.68
C ASN A 20 2.75 -5.96 -2.22
N ALA A 21 1.45 -5.83 -1.98
CA ALA A 21 0.90 -5.95 -0.62
C ALA A 21 0.94 -7.40 -0.14
N PRO A 22 1.58 -7.70 1.01
CA PRO A 22 1.47 -9.02 1.62
C PRO A 22 0.05 -9.21 2.15
N GLN A 23 -0.50 -10.42 2.00
CA GLN A 23 -1.84 -10.76 2.51
C GLN A 23 -1.99 -10.40 3.99
N SER A 24 -0.97 -10.63 4.80
CA SER A 24 -0.98 -10.25 6.23
C SER A 24 -1.17 -8.75 6.48
N ALA A 25 -0.75 -7.87 5.58
CA ALA A 25 -1.01 -6.43 5.71
C ALA A 25 -2.46 -6.08 5.35
N LEU A 26 -3.03 -6.72 4.33
CA LEU A 26 -4.45 -6.56 3.98
C LEU A 26 -5.34 -7.06 5.13
N ASP A 27 -4.98 -8.19 5.73
CA ASP A 27 -5.64 -8.80 6.89
C ASP A 27 -5.59 -7.87 8.11
N ALA A 28 -4.42 -7.27 8.38
CA ALA A 28 -4.24 -6.33 9.50
C ALA A 28 -5.04 -5.02 9.33
N ILE A 29 -5.24 -4.56 8.09
CA ILE A 29 -6.05 -3.36 7.80
C ILE A 29 -7.55 -3.68 7.89
N ASN A 30 -7.93 -4.95 7.75
CA ASN A 30 -9.31 -5.42 7.71
C ASN A 30 -10.12 -4.62 6.69
N LEU A 31 -9.64 -4.69 5.44
CA LEU A 31 -10.24 -3.97 4.34
C LEU A 31 -11.68 -4.48 4.10
N PRO A 32 -12.65 -3.59 3.87
CA PRO A 32 -14.02 -3.96 3.61
C PRO A 32 -14.13 -4.45 2.15
N THR A 33 -15.34 -4.69 1.67
CA THR A 33 -15.58 -5.13 0.28
C THR A 33 -15.15 -4.06 -0.73
N LEU A 34 -13.87 -4.06 -1.10
CA LEU A 34 -13.27 -3.15 -2.08
C LEU A 34 -13.07 -3.85 -3.40
N ASN A 35 -13.13 -3.06 -4.48
CA ASN A 35 -12.82 -3.57 -5.80
C ASN A 35 -11.30 -3.50 -6.00
N ILE A 36 -10.60 -4.52 -5.51
CA ILE A 36 -9.14 -4.66 -5.60
C ILE A 36 -8.78 -5.07 -7.02
N ALA A 37 -8.17 -4.16 -7.77
CA ALA A 37 -7.66 -4.49 -9.09
C ALA A 37 -6.28 -5.14 -8.99
N SER A 38 -6.13 -6.28 -9.68
CA SER A 38 -4.84 -6.95 -9.84
C SER A 38 -3.90 -6.23 -10.81
N GLN A 39 -4.44 -5.31 -11.63
CA GLN A 39 -3.71 -4.57 -12.64
C GLN A 39 -3.95 -3.07 -12.48
N LEU A 40 -2.91 -2.27 -12.72
CA LEU A 40 -3.00 -0.81 -12.70
C LEU A 40 -3.67 -0.29 -13.99
N ARG A 41 -4.97 -0.59 -14.15
CA ARG A 41 -5.74 -0.27 -15.37
C ARG A 41 -6.96 0.58 -15.05
N GLY A 42 -6.95 1.82 -15.54
CA GLY A 42 -8.02 2.79 -15.34
C GLY A 42 -7.68 3.80 -14.25
N GLN A 43 -8.70 4.28 -13.55
CA GLN A 43 -8.57 5.25 -12.47
C GLN A 43 -8.93 4.61 -11.13
N PHE A 44 -8.14 4.91 -10.10
CA PHE A 44 -8.29 4.36 -8.74
C PHE A 44 -8.62 5.45 -7.72
N ASP A 45 -9.51 5.11 -6.80
CA ASP A 45 -9.85 5.95 -5.65
C ASP A 45 -8.86 5.73 -4.50
N TYR A 46 -8.26 4.53 -4.42
CA TYR A 46 -7.27 4.18 -3.42
C TYR A 46 -6.13 3.41 -4.05
N ILE A 47 -4.89 3.84 -3.84
CA ILE A 47 -3.70 3.13 -4.31
C ILE A 47 -2.79 2.92 -3.12
N HIS A 48 -2.41 1.69 -2.84
CA HIS A 48 -1.50 1.35 -1.76
C HIS A 48 -0.36 0.47 -2.28
N VAL A 49 0.85 1.01 -2.34
CA VAL A 49 2.00 0.31 -2.86
C VAL A 49 3.00 0.01 -1.75
N PHE A 50 3.47 -1.24 -1.72
CA PHE A 50 4.45 -1.74 -0.79
C PHE A 50 5.79 -1.89 -1.51
N THR A 51 6.69 -0.93 -1.29
CA THR A 51 8.01 -0.92 -1.94
C THR A 51 9.12 -0.88 -0.90
N ILE A 52 10.23 -1.54 -1.20
CA ILE A 52 11.39 -1.67 -0.32
C ILE A 52 12.50 -0.69 -0.74
N THR A 53 12.55 -0.33 -2.02
CA THR A 53 13.59 0.51 -2.63
C THR A 53 13.02 1.82 -3.15
N GLN A 54 13.80 2.88 -3.03
CA GLN A 54 13.42 4.21 -3.50
C GLN A 54 13.37 4.30 -5.02
N ALA A 55 14.21 3.55 -5.74
CA ALA A 55 14.20 3.52 -7.20
C ALA A 55 12.88 2.96 -7.78
N GLU A 56 12.40 1.85 -7.23
CA GLU A 56 11.09 1.28 -7.60
C GLU A 56 9.95 2.26 -7.30
N MET A 57 10.03 2.97 -6.17
CA MET A 57 9.05 4.00 -5.84
C MET A 57 9.07 5.13 -6.87
N ASP A 58 10.24 5.63 -7.25
CA ASP A 58 10.39 6.75 -8.17
C ASP A 58 9.90 6.42 -9.58
N ASP A 59 10.11 5.19 -10.05
CA ASP A 59 9.57 4.69 -11.32
C ASP A 59 8.04 4.46 -11.28
N LEU A 60 7.53 3.92 -10.17
CA LEU A 60 6.10 3.64 -10.01
C LEU A 60 5.28 4.91 -9.74
N PHE A 61 5.83 5.88 -8.99
CA PHE A 61 5.12 7.09 -8.58
C PHE A 61 4.43 7.85 -9.74
N PRO A 62 5.11 8.18 -10.85
CA PRO A 62 4.48 8.85 -11.98
C PRO A 62 3.42 7.98 -12.68
N LYS A 63 3.62 6.65 -12.73
CA LYS A 63 2.65 5.70 -13.28
C LYS A 63 1.37 5.68 -12.41
N LEU A 64 1.53 5.54 -11.10
CA LEU A 64 0.42 5.54 -10.14
C LEU A 64 -0.33 6.86 -10.16
N LYS A 65 0.38 7.99 -10.19
CA LYS A 65 -0.22 9.33 -10.24
C LYS A 65 -1.07 9.53 -11.50
N ARG A 66 -0.67 8.97 -12.64
CA ARG A 66 -1.48 8.99 -13.87
C ARG A 66 -2.77 8.17 -13.77
N HIS A 67 -2.79 7.16 -12.92
CA HIS A 67 -3.93 6.26 -12.69
C HIS A 67 -4.71 6.62 -11.41
N LEU A 68 -4.30 7.64 -10.67
CA LEU A 68 -4.97 8.10 -9.46
C LEU A 68 -6.05 9.12 -9.83
N LYS A 69 -7.25 8.97 -9.27
CA LYS A 69 -8.29 9.98 -9.39
C LYS A 69 -7.87 11.29 -8.70
N PRO A 70 -8.39 12.45 -9.11
CA PRO A 70 -8.14 13.72 -8.43
C PRO A 70 -8.57 13.72 -6.96
N THR A 71 -9.57 12.92 -6.58
CA THR A 71 -10.00 12.71 -5.19
C THR A 71 -9.41 11.44 -4.56
N GLY A 72 -8.47 10.79 -5.24
CA GLY A 72 -7.89 9.52 -4.83
C GLY A 72 -6.80 9.69 -3.79
N MET A 73 -6.61 8.65 -2.96
CA MET A 73 -5.53 8.59 -1.98
C MET A 73 -4.44 7.63 -2.44
N LEU A 74 -3.20 8.11 -2.41
CA LEU A 74 -2.00 7.29 -2.64
C LEU A 74 -1.28 7.05 -1.31
N TRP A 75 -1.15 5.78 -0.95
CA TRP A 75 -0.43 5.29 0.21
C TRP A 75 0.79 4.51 -0.23
N ILE A 76 1.95 4.84 0.33
CA ILE A 76 3.19 4.10 0.08
C ILE A 76 3.69 3.60 1.42
N SER A 77 3.73 2.28 1.58
CA SER A 77 4.25 1.65 2.77
C SER A 77 5.56 0.95 2.46
N ARG A 78 6.52 1.08 3.36
CA ARG A 78 7.74 0.28 3.30
C ARG A 78 7.57 -0.88 4.27
N PRO A 79 7.41 -2.13 3.80
CA PRO A 79 7.58 -3.26 4.69
C PRO A 79 9.04 -3.21 5.17
N LYS A 80 9.25 -2.92 6.46
CA LYS A 80 10.58 -3.09 7.08
C LYS A 80 10.86 -4.59 7.03
N ASN A 81 11.64 -5.01 6.04
CA ASN A 81 12.23 -6.34 6.03
C ASN A 81 13.03 -6.47 7.34
N LYS A 82 12.45 -7.17 8.31
CA LYS A 82 13.16 -7.69 9.48
C LYS A 82 14.16 -8.73 8.98
N LYS A 83 15.32 -8.29 8.50
CA LYS A 83 16.61 -8.99 8.61
C LYS A 83 17.75 -7.98 8.49
N LEU A 84 17.71 -6.89 9.26
CA LEU A 84 18.98 -6.35 9.73
C LEU A 84 19.36 -7.25 10.91
N LYS A 85 20.10 -8.32 10.60
CA LYS A 85 20.88 -9.06 11.59
C LYS A 85 21.65 -7.99 12.35
N ILE A 86 21.24 -7.72 13.59
CA ILE A 86 21.88 -6.75 14.45
C ILE A 86 23.26 -7.36 14.69
N THR A 87 24.26 -6.96 13.91
CA THR A 87 25.65 -7.28 14.22
C THR A 87 26.03 -6.35 15.36
N MET A 88 25.60 -6.71 16.57
CA MET A 88 26.22 -6.22 17.79
C MET A 88 27.58 -6.90 17.89
N ALA A 89 28.57 -6.36 17.19
CA ALA A 89 29.95 -6.51 17.59
C ALA A 89 30.24 -5.36 18.55
N LEU A 90 30.04 -5.62 19.85
CA LEU A 90 30.69 -4.87 20.91
C LEU A 90 32.12 -5.42 21.02
N PRO A 91 33.18 -4.66 20.69
CA PRO A 91 34.50 -5.03 21.17
C PRO A 91 34.56 -4.77 22.68
N SER A 92 35.08 -5.78 23.39
CA SER A 92 35.34 -5.80 24.82
C SER A 92 36.54 -4.91 25.19
#